data_AF-A0A7W7MQS5-F1
#
_entry.id   AF-A0A7W7MQS5-F1
#
_cell.length_a   1.000
_cell.length_b   1.000
_cell.length_c   1.000
_cell.angle_alpha   90.00
_cell.angle_beta   90.00
_cell.angle_gamma   90.00
#
_symmetry.space_group_name_H-M   'P 1'
#
loop_
_entity.id
_entity.type
_entity.pdbx_description
1 polymer ?
#
loop_
_entity_poly.entity_id
_entity_poly.type
_entity_poly.pdbx_seq_one_letter_code
_entity_poly.pdbx_strand_id
1 'polypeptide(L)'
;MRSLRRLRTGGVLALTAALALALTGGAAQAGPAADQGAPKLPGRTAAATPGVSTTTPAKGVHTEKGRSLAGTPAGQGITLGKPRTGPAPRMVNAGPDDPPGTGPVCVPYISRLVTPNGTAFSRVDYLAEVLCNFYLAGAGQAYLIDRTGGVGTSNQVIAAAPVFQFYNSYYGGSQGAVLIDGRLFDGGRVLEIGFDLILQTLNGAPWGGCFALAAPQRYLSACNGLGTPTLQVSVGSGEFGSGLPAYNPAAFIRDIPGIGLLDFHVGKQVDPPSTARQNIVDVANGQPARTSTFSDVGRTDVTLRRAMLDAILRIHLVNGLSFRITAIAGSDHSSNSPHYFGRAFDIDRINNNPVNTSNSLNQTFRNACAAYGATDIRGPGDDADHATHIHCAWN
;
A
#
# COMPACT_ATOMS: atom_id res chain seq x y z
N MET A 1 6.85 -56.24 15.82
CA MET A 1 8.13 -55.95 16.51
C MET A 1 8.40 -54.45 16.41
N ARG A 2 8.57 -53.81 17.59
CA ARG A 2 9.29 -52.54 17.93
C ARG A 2 9.36 -51.44 16.85
N SER A 3 8.61 -50.34 16.94
CA SER A 3 8.81 -49.15 17.82
C SER A 3 10.20 -48.54 17.76
N LEU A 4 10.29 -47.27 17.32
CA LEU A 4 11.17 -46.17 17.76
C LEU A 4 10.65 -44.88 17.07
N ARG A 5 9.90 -43.96 17.70
CA ARG A 5 10.22 -42.91 18.71
C ARG A 5 11.11 -41.74 18.24
N ARG A 6 10.49 -40.54 18.31
CA ARG A 6 11.03 -39.18 18.63
C ARG A 6 11.84 -38.48 17.52
N LEU A 7 11.81 -37.15 17.36
CA LEU A 7 11.78 -36.08 18.36
C LEU A 7 10.78 -34.94 18.09
N ARG A 8 10.21 -34.46 19.21
CA ARG A 8 9.68 -33.11 19.40
C ARG A 8 10.85 -32.14 19.59
N THR A 9 10.78 -30.99 18.93
CA THR A 9 11.42 -29.72 19.28
C THR A 9 10.31 -28.68 19.11
N GLY A 10 9.87 -27.90 20.09
CA GLY A 10 10.53 -27.30 21.22
C GLY A 10 9.84 -25.94 21.32
N GLY A 11 8.74 -25.88 22.09
CA GLY A 11 7.97 -24.66 22.26
C GLY A 11 8.80 -23.64 23.03
N VAL A 12 9.01 -22.48 22.43
CA VAL A 12 9.54 -21.31 23.12
C VAL A 12 8.35 -20.62 23.78
N LEU A 13 8.18 -20.81 25.09
CA LEU A 13 7.40 -19.89 25.91
C LEU A 13 8.22 -18.60 26.03
N ALA A 14 7.81 -17.57 25.31
CA ALA A 14 8.27 -16.21 25.57
C ALA A 14 7.52 -15.71 26.81
N LEU A 15 8.24 -15.58 27.93
CA LEU A 15 7.76 -14.91 29.13
C LEU A 15 7.82 -13.40 28.87
N THR A 16 6.71 -12.81 28.44
CA THR A 16 6.57 -11.35 28.35
C THR A 16 6.26 -10.79 29.73
N ALA A 17 7.27 -10.23 30.39
CA ALA A 17 7.06 -9.40 31.57
C ALA A 17 6.36 -8.10 31.14
N ALA A 18 5.05 -8.00 31.40
CA ALA A 18 4.31 -6.76 31.25
C ALA A 18 4.65 -5.84 32.43
N LEU A 19 5.43 -4.79 32.17
CA LEU A 19 5.64 -3.73 33.15
C LEU A 19 4.39 -2.83 33.14
N ALA A 20 3.56 -2.95 34.18
CA ALA A 20 2.34 -2.17 34.33
C ALA A 20 2.65 -0.78 34.93
N LEU A 21 2.21 0.28 34.27
CA LEU A 21 2.11 1.61 34.88
C LEU A 21 0.66 1.88 35.25
N ALA A 22 0.44 2.19 36.52
CA ALA A 22 -0.86 2.49 37.11
C ALA A 22 -1.29 3.94 36.87
N LEU A 23 -2.61 4.18 36.83
CA LEU A 23 -3.17 5.50 37.12
C LEU A 23 -2.75 5.89 38.54
N THR A 24 -1.84 6.84 38.68
CA THR A 24 -1.52 7.42 39.99
C THR A 24 -2.71 8.26 40.43
N GLY A 25 -3.48 7.73 41.38
CA GLY A 25 -4.52 8.46 42.12
C GLY A 25 -3.91 9.52 43.04
N GLY A 26 -3.23 10.51 42.47
CA GLY A 26 -2.96 11.76 43.15
C GLY A 26 -4.11 12.71 42.83
N ALA A 27 -4.96 12.99 43.81
CA ALA A 27 -6.01 14.00 43.70
C ALA A 27 -5.39 15.41 43.66
N ALA A 28 -4.71 15.74 42.56
CA ALA A 28 -4.47 17.13 42.22
C ALA A 28 -5.80 17.70 41.73
N GLN A 29 -6.33 18.71 42.41
CA GLN A 29 -7.49 19.47 41.96
C GLN A 29 -7.16 20.07 40.59
N ALA A 30 -7.64 19.41 39.53
CA ALA A 30 -7.63 19.97 38.20
C ALA A 30 -8.52 21.22 38.22
N GLY A 31 -7.96 22.37 37.86
CA GLY A 31 -8.75 23.57 37.59
C GLY A 31 -9.84 23.27 36.54
N PRO A 32 -10.93 24.05 36.49
CA PRO A 32 -12.00 23.83 35.54
C PRO A 32 -11.43 23.80 34.12
N ALA A 33 -11.55 22.64 33.46
CA ALA A 33 -11.12 22.48 32.09
C ALA A 33 -11.86 23.52 31.24
N ALA A 34 -11.10 24.42 30.59
CA ALA A 34 -11.65 25.27 29.55
C ALA A 34 -12.38 24.40 28.53
N ASP A 35 -13.47 24.91 27.94
CA ASP A 35 -14.33 24.21 26.98
C ASP A 35 -13.52 23.92 25.70
N GLN A 36 -12.64 22.92 25.75
CA GLN A 36 -11.92 22.43 24.59
C GLN A 36 -12.97 21.77 23.70
N GLY A 37 -13.11 22.32 22.49
CA GLY A 37 -14.03 21.80 21.48
C GLY A 37 -13.91 20.29 21.39
N ALA A 38 -15.06 19.64 21.16
CA ALA A 38 -15.14 18.20 21.24
C ALA A 38 -14.07 17.50 20.38
N PRO A 39 -13.33 16.53 20.93
CA PRO A 39 -12.17 15.96 20.27
C PRO A 39 -12.59 15.31 18.95
N LYS A 40 -11.83 15.59 17.89
CA LYS A 40 -12.13 15.13 16.54
C LYS A 40 -11.05 14.19 16.04
N LEU A 41 -11.46 13.01 15.56
CA LEU A 41 -10.57 12.12 14.81
C LEU A 41 -10.51 12.64 13.37
N PRO A 42 -9.36 13.16 12.89
CA PRO A 42 -9.22 13.44 11.47
C PRO A 42 -9.16 12.09 10.75
N GLY A 43 -10.28 11.67 10.16
CA GLY A 43 -10.33 10.43 9.40
C GLY A 43 -9.21 10.41 8.35
N ARG A 44 -8.40 9.37 8.36
CA ARG A 44 -7.40 9.12 7.33
C ARG A 44 -8.10 8.82 6.01
N THR A 45 -7.63 9.48 4.98
CA THR A 45 -7.98 9.18 3.59
C THR A 45 -6.82 8.45 2.94
N ALA A 46 -7.15 7.45 2.13
CA ALA A 46 -6.15 6.76 1.33
C ALA A 46 -5.80 7.61 0.10
N ALA A 47 -4.53 7.69 -0.23
CA ALA A 47 -4.10 8.23 -1.51
C ALA A 47 -4.53 7.28 -2.63
N ALA A 48 -5.12 7.82 -3.69
CA ALA A 48 -5.46 7.03 -4.88
C ALA A 48 -4.17 6.49 -5.49
N THR A 49 -3.97 5.17 -5.41
CA THR A 49 -2.73 4.53 -5.80
C THR A 49 -3.02 3.44 -6.83
N PRO A 50 -2.47 3.53 -8.06
CA PRO A 50 -2.65 2.52 -9.09
C PRO A 50 -2.23 1.13 -8.61
N GLY A 51 -3.05 0.12 -8.90
CA GLY A 51 -2.82 -1.25 -8.45
C GLY A 51 -3.21 -1.53 -6.99
N VAL A 52 -3.72 -0.55 -6.25
CA VAL A 52 -4.23 -0.74 -4.88
C VAL A 52 -5.75 -0.63 -4.91
N SER A 53 -6.45 -1.67 -4.44
CA SER A 53 -7.91 -1.67 -4.36
C SER A 53 -8.40 -2.17 -3.01
N THR A 54 -9.39 -1.48 -2.44
CA THR A 54 -10.06 -1.95 -1.22
C THR A 54 -10.95 -3.14 -1.55
N THR A 55 -11.00 -4.10 -0.62
CA THR A 55 -11.84 -5.30 -0.74
C THR A 55 -12.53 -5.59 0.58
N THR A 56 -13.52 -6.49 0.56
CA THR A 56 -14.15 -6.95 1.80
C THR A 56 -13.22 -7.89 2.56
N PRO A 57 -13.04 -7.72 3.89
CA PRO A 57 -12.24 -8.62 4.71
C PRO A 57 -12.65 -10.09 4.58
N ALA A 58 -11.67 -10.99 4.58
CA ALA A 58 -11.90 -12.43 4.57
C ALA A 58 -12.46 -12.87 5.92
N LYS A 59 -13.31 -13.90 5.93
CA LYS A 59 -13.93 -14.43 7.16
C LYS A 59 -12.94 -14.88 8.25
N GLY A 60 -11.67 -15.11 7.89
CA GLY A 60 -10.63 -15.65 8.79
C GLY A 60 -9.96 -14.61 9.69
N VAL A 61 -10.17 -13.31 9.48
CA VAL A 61 -9.77 -12.29 10.47
C VAL A 61 -10.89 -12.24 11.51
N HIS A 62 -10.83 -13.17 12.47
CA HIS A 62 -11.84 -13.28 13.51
C HIS A 62 -11.61 -12.22 14.59
N THR A 63 -12.63 -11.40 14.84
CA THR A 63 -12.76 -10.70 16.12
C THR A 63 -12.86 -11.74 17.22
N GLU A 64 -12.28 -11.45 18.39
CA GLU A 64 -12.61 -12.26 19.56
C GLU A 64 -14.14 -12.26 19.74
N LYS A 65 -14.71 -13.47 19.80
CA LYS A 65 -16.14 -13.75 19.61
C LYS A 65 -17.08 -12.69 20.21
N GLY A 66 -17.87 -12.05 19.36
CA GLY A 66 -19.21 -11.55 19.71
C GLY A 66 -19.36 -10.06 20.07
N ARG A 67 -18.45 -9.16 19.66
CA ARG A 67 -18.61 -7.72 19.93
C ARG A 67 -18.73 -6.90 18.65
N SER A 68 -19.84 -6.18 18.53
CA SER A 68 -20.28 -5.50 17.31
C SER A 68 -19.30 -4.42 16.85
N LEU A 69 -18.91 -4.51 15.58
CA LEU A 69 -18.21 -3.46 14.83
C LEU A 69 -19.29 -2.54 14.21
N ALA A 70 -19.76 -1.54 14.95
CA ALA A 70 -20.63 -0.52 14.36
C ALA A 70 -19.77 0.46 13.53
N GLY A 71 -19.76 0.26 12.20
CA GLY A 71 -19.02 1.11 11.27
C GLY A 71 -19.80 2.37 10.89
N THR A 72 -19.13 3.51 10.92
CA THR A 72 -19.55 4.76 10.24
C THR A 72 -18.86 4.83 8.86
N PRO A 73 -19.47 5.41 7.82
CA PRO A 73 -18.85 5.54 6.50
C PRO A 73 -17.47 6.23 6.57
N ALA A 74 -16.52 5.79 5.75
CA ALA A 74 -15.19 6.37 5.67
C ALA A 74 -15.26 7.87 5.29
N GLY A 75 -14.48 8.72 5.98
CA GLY A 75 -14.28 10.12 5.60
C GLY A 75 -15.04 11.18 6.42
N GLN A 76 -15.95 10.80 7.33
CA GLN A 76 -16.52 11.74 8.29
C GLN A 76 -15.71 11.73 9.59
N GLY A 77 -15.09 12.86 9.92
CA GLY A 77 -14.44 13.03 11.20
C GLY A 77 -15.46 12.88 12.32
N ILE A 78 -15.05 12.20 13.39
CA ILE A 78 -15.94 11.85 14.50
C ILE A 78 -15.69 12.76 15.66
N THR A 79 -16.77 13.29 16.22
CA THR A 79 -16.79 14.14 17.41
C THR A 79 -17.35 13.35 18.57
N LEU A 80 -16.55 13.13 19.63
CA LEU A 80 -17.08 12.54 20.87
C LEU A 80 -17.96 13.54 21.62
N GLY A 81 -18.96 13.04 22.35
CA GLY A 81 -19.78 13.90 23.22
C GLY A 81 -18.96 14.57 24.33
N LYS A 82 -19.56 15.55 25.01
CA LYS A 82 -18.92 16.13 26.20
C LYS A 82 -18.86 15.07 27.32
N PRO A 83 -17.71 14.93 28.01
CA PRO A 83 -17.61 14.04 29.16
C PRO A 83 -18.52 14.56 30.28
N ARG A 84 -19.11 13.66 31.07
CA ARG A 84 -19.94 14.02 32.22
C ARG A 84 -19.14 13.79 33.49
N THR A 85 -19.20 14.70 34.45
CA THR A 85 -18.69 14.44 35.81
C THR A 85 -19.56 13.37 36.45
N GLY A 86 -18.94 12.33 37.03
CA GLY A 86 -19.66 11.18 37.53
C GLY A 86 -18.83 10.27 38.45
N PRO A 87 -19.44 9.21 39.00
CA PRO A 87 -18.76 8.25 39.86
C PRO A 87 -17.59 7.54 39.17
N ALA A 88 -16.79 6.80 39.94
CA ALA A 88 -15.63 6.05 39.45
C ALA A 88 -15.93 5.23 38.17
N PRO A 89 -14.94 4.99 37.29
CA PRO A 89 -15.16 4.26 36.06
C PRO A 89 -15.78 2.91 36.39
N ARG A 90 -16.85 2.56 35.68
CA ARG A 90 -17.43 1.22 35.82
C ARG A 90 -16.39 0.24 35.29
N MET A 91 -15.87 -0.60 36.19
CA MET A 91 -14.95 -1.67 35.80
C MET A 91 -15.75 -2.80 35.15
N VAL A 92 -15.14 -3.46 34.17
CA VAL A 92 -15.61 -4.76 33.69
C VAL A 92 -15.13 -5.78 34.73
N ASN A 93 -15.98 -6.76 35.08
CA ASN A 93 -15.53 -7.84 35.97
C ASN A 93 -14.28 -8.47 35.36
N ALA A 94 -13.18 -8.48 36.11
CA ALA A 94 -11.91 -8.99 35.65
C ALA A 94 -12.13 -10.39 35.05
N GLY A 95 -11.88 -10.53 33.75
CA GLY A 95 -11.82 -11.83 33.11
C GLY A 95 -10.65 -12.63 33.71
N PRO A 96 -10.63 -13.97 33.56
CA PRO A 96 -9.50 -14.78 34.01
C PRO A 96 -8.15 -14.36 33.38
N ASP A 97 -8.20 -13.64 32.25
CA ASP A 97 -7.02 -13.12 31.54
C ASP A 97 -6.64 -11.68 31.95
N ASP A 98 -7.45 -11.01 32.79
CA ASP A 98 -7.11 -9.69 33.31
C ASP A 98 -6.12 -9.83 34.47
N PRO A 99 -4.91 -9.25 34.37
CA PRO A 99 -3.94 -9.33 35.45
C PRO A 99 -4.51 -8.69 36.74
N PRO A 100 -4.53 -9.41 37.87
CA PRO A 100 -5.11 -8.88 39.10
C PRO A 100 -4.33 -7.64 39.57
N GLY A 101 -5.07 -6.57 39.88
CA GLY A 101 -4.50 -5.35 40.48
C GLY A 101 -3.94 -4.29 39.51
N THR A 102 -4.15 -4.41 38.19
CA THR A 102 -3.54 -3.47 37.21
C THR A 102 -4.23 -2.12 37.04
N GLY A 103 -5.28 -1.82 37.81
CA GLY A 103 -6.06 -0.59 37.65
C GLY A 103 -6.72 -0.46 36.26
N PRO A 104 -7.34 0.68 35.95
CA PRO A 104 -7.94 0.91 34.62
C PRO A 104 -6.88 0.95 33.51
N VAL A 105 -6.99 0.05 32.53
CA VAL A 105 -6.05 -0.12 31.40
C VAL A 105 -6.79 -0.33 30.09
N CYS A 106 -6.21 0.13 28.99
CA CYS A 106 -6.63 -0.17 27.62
C CYS A 106 -5.46 -0.74 26.83
N VAL A 107 -5.69 -1.83 26.11
CA VAL A 107 -4.70 -2.54 25.31
C VAL A 107 -5.12 -2.53 23.84
N PRO A 108 -4.31 -1.97 22.93
CA PRO A 108 -4.54 -2.10 21.50
C PRO A 108 -4.07 -3.47 20.99
N TYR A 109 -4.88 -4.08 20.13
CA TYR A 109 -4.55 -5.32 19.43
C TYR A 109 -4.60 -5.05 17.93
N ILE A 110 -3.48 -5.31 17.24
CA ILE A 110 -3.42 -5.18 15.79
C ILE A 110 -3.03 -6.53 15.22
N SER A 111 -3.90 -7.10 14.38
CA SER A 111 -3.68 -8.37 13.71
C SER A 111 -3.77 -8.21 12.19
N ARG A 112 -3.15 -9.14 11.48
CA ARG A 112 -3.07 -9.12 10.02
C ARG A 112 -3.00 -10.52 9.45
N LEU A 113 -3.52 -10.65 8.23
CA LEU A 113 -3.31 -11.81 7.36
C LEU A 113 -2.81 -11.33 6.02
N VAL A 114 -1.63 -11.81 5.62
CA VAL A 114 -1.05 -11.55 4.30
C VAL A 114 -1.19 -12.81 3.47
N THR A 115 -1.89 -12.71 2.34
CA THR A 115 -2.13 -13.82 1.41
C THR A 115 -1.53 -13.45 0.05
N PRO A 116 -0.29 -13.89 -0.24
CA PRO A 116 0.25 -13.80 -1.59
C PRO A 116 -0.63 -14.58 -2.57
N ASN A 117 -0.90 -14.01 -3.73
CA ASN A 117 -1.62 -14.66 -4.82
C ASN A 117 -0.73 -14.65 -6.06
N GLY A 118 0.11 -15.69 -6.17
CA GLY A 118 1.19 -15.76 -7.15
C GLY A 118 2.30 -14.75 -6.87
N THR A 119 3.01 -14.34 -7.93
CA THR A 119 4.13 -13.39 -7.84
C THR A 119 3.71 -11.93 -8.03
N ALA A 120 2.49 -11.70 -8.53
CA ALA A 120 2.00 -10.39 -8.94
C ALA A 120 1.08 -9.73 -7.92
N PHE A 121 0.42 -10.49 -7.05
CA PHE A 121 -0.58 -9.94 -6.15
C PHE A 121 -0.32 -10.31 -4.70
N SER A 122 -0.68 -9.40 -3.81
CA SER A 122 -0.77 -9.68 -2.37
C SER A 122 -2.05 -9.09 -1.81
N ARG A 123 -2.77 -9.90 -1.02
CA ARG A 123 -3.92 -9.46 -0.25
C ARG A 123 -3.50 -9.25 1.19
N VAL A 124 -3.88 -8.12 1.77
CA VAL A 124 -3.64 -7.80 3.17
C VAL A 124 -4.97 -7.51 3.85
N ASP A 125 -5.40 -8.42 4.70
CA ASP A 125 -6.52 -8.21 5.62
C ASP A 125 -5.95 -7.76 6.97
N TYR A 126 -6.58 -6.76 7.59
CA TYR A 126 -6.12 -6.20 8.85
C TYR A 126 -7.27 -5.85 9.78
N LEU A 127 -7.02 -5.99 11.08
CA LEU A 127 -7.92 -5.66 12.17
C LEU A 127 -7.12 -4.93 13.24
N ALA A 128 -7.64 -3.78 13.69
CA ALA A 128 -7.13 -3.08 14.84
C ALA A 128 -8.25 -2.84 15.85
N GLU A 129 -8.04 -3.26 17.09
CA GLU A 129 -9.00 -3.25 18.18
C GLU A 129 -8.39 -2.57 19.41
N VAL A 130 -9.24 -2.03 20.26
CA VAL A 130 -8.88 -1.57 21.61
C VAL A 130 -9.79 -2.26 22.61
N LEU A 131 -9.20 -2.88 23.62
CA LEU A 131 -9.89 -3.52 24.73
C LEU A 131 -9.48 -2.84 26.03
N CYS A 132 -10.46 -2.46 26.84
CA CYS A 132 -10.24 -1.86 28.15
C CYS A 132 -10.90 -2.72 29.23
N ASN A 133 -10.41 -2.64 30.47
CA ASN A 133 -11.07 -3.27 31.62
C ASN A 133 -12.08 -2.33 32.31
N PHE A 134 -12.46 -1.23 31.66
CA PHE A 134 -13.45 -0.27 32.12
C PHE A 134 -14.23 0.34 30.95
N TYR A 135 -15.42 0.86 31.24
CA TYR A 135 -16.28 1.49 30.25
C TYR A 135 -15.84 2.92 29.91
N LEU A 136 -15.71 3.21 28.62
CA LEU A 136 -15.34 4.53 28.09
C LEU A 136 -16.14 4.88 26.82
N ALA A 137 -15.96 6.10 26.31
CA ALA A 137 -16.40 6.48 24.96
C ALA A 137 -15.18 6.63 24.06
N GLY A 138 -15.28 6.22 22.80
CA GLY A 138 -14.13 6.28 21.91
C GLY A 138 -14.48 6.21 20.45
N ALA A 139 -13.52 6.57 19.64
CA ALA A 139 -13.56 6.46 18.19
C ALA A 139 -12.17 6.09 17.67
N GLY A 140 -12.12 5.47 16.50
CA GLY A 140 -10.84 5.15 15.88
C GLY A 140 -10.95 4.67 14.45
N GLN A 141 -9.80 4.45 13.84
CA GLN A 141 -9.71 4.01 12.46
C GLN A 141 -8.42 3.23 12.21
N ALA A 142 -8.54 2.05 11.61
CA ALA A 142 -7.41 1.30 11.09
C ALA A 142 -7.05 1.77 9.68
N TYR A 143 -5.76 1.77 9.35
CA TYR A 143 -5.27 2.14 8.02
C TYR A 143 -3.97 1.41 7.72
N LEU A 144 -3.61 1.36 6.44
CA LEU A 144 -2.41 0.71 5.95
C LEU A 144 -1.45 1.75 5.37
N ILE A 145 -0.21 1.73 5.84
CA ILE A 145 0.86 2.64 5.46
C ILE A 145 1.85 1.86 4.57
N ASP A 146 2.23 2.45 3.44
CA ASP A 146 3.38 1.96 2.68
C ASP A 146 4.68 2.38 3.36
N ARG A 147 5.53 1.42 3.71
CA ARG A 147 6.85 1.64 4.32
C ARG A 147 7.98 1.23 3.40
N THR A 148 7.68 0.97 2.13
CA THR A 148 8.68 0.64 1.12
C THR A 148 9.61 1.85 0.95
N GLY A 149 10.92 1.64 1.13
CA GLY A 149 11.92 2.70 0.98
C GLY A 149 12.15 3.05 -0.49
N GLY A 150 12.45 4.31 -0.79
CA GLY A 150 12.85 4.77 -2.13
C GLY A 150 11.72 4.90 -3.16
N VAL A 151 10.46 4.65 -2.78
CA VAL A 151 9.28 4.86 -3.64
C VAL A 151 8.52 6.12 -3.25
N GLY A 152 7.84 6.76 -4.21
CA GLY A 152 7.11 8.01 -3.98
C GLY A 152 5.94 7.91 -2.99
N THR A 153 5.46 6.69 -2.71
CA THR A 153 4.39 6.40 -1.75
C THR A 153 4.89 6.07 -0.35
N SER A 154 6.20 6.11 -0.12
CA SER A 154 6.78 5.82 1.20
C SER A 154 6.17 6.73 2.28
N ASN A 155 5.74 6.11 3.38
CA ASN A 155 5.03 6.70 4.51
C ASN A 155 3.63 7.26 4.21
N GLN A 156 3.03 6.91 3.07
CA GLN A 156 1.66 7.33 2.74
C GLN A 156 0.64 6.27 3.16
N VAL A 157 -0.57 6.73 3.49
CA VAL A 157 -1.73 5.86 3.71
C VAL A 157 -2.26 5.39 2.35
N ILE A 158 -2.19 4.09 2.10
CA ILE A 158 -2.62 3.48 0.84
C ILE A 158 -3.98 2.78 0.94
N ALA A 159 -4.46 2.51 2.17
CA ALA A 159 -5.80 2.04 2.43
C ALA A 159 -6.26 2.52 3.82
N ALA A 160 -7.54 2.81 3.97
CA ALA A 160 -8.12 3.21 5.26
C ALA A 160 -9.45 2.49 5.45
N ALA A 161 -9.63 1.88 6.62
CA ALA A 161 -10.88 1.26 7.00
C ALA A 161 -11.93 2.32 7.40
N PRO A 162 -13.22 1.95 7.49
CA PRO A 162 -14.23 2.83 8.06
C PRO A 162 -13.89 3.20 9.51
N VAL A 163 -14.26 4.42 9.89
CA VAL A 163 -14.10 4.89 11.27
C VAL A 163 -15.18 4.22 12.13
N PHE A 164 -14.83 3.79 13.34
CA PHE A 164 -15.80 3.27 14.31
C PHE A 164 -15.99 4.25 15.47
N GLN A 165 -17.14 4.12 16.13
CA GLN A 165 -17.41 4.77 17.42
C GLN A 165 -17.97 3.75 18.40
N PHE A 166 -17.73 3.98 19.66
CA PHE A 166 -18.41 3.30 20.73
C PHE A 166 -18.69 4.25 21.88
N TYR A 167 -19.83 4.05 22.52
CA TYR A 167 -20.24 4.80 23.69
C TYR A 167 -20.57 3.82 24.80
N ASN A 168 -20.09 4.10 26.01
CA ASN A 168 -20.30 3.24 27.16
C ASN A 168 -19.99 1.77 26.84
N SER A 169 -18.81 1.56 26.26
CA SER A 169 -18.27 0.24 25.93
C SER A 169 -16.80 0.19 26.37
N TYR A 170 -16.26 -1.01 26.45
CA TYR A 170 -14.88 -1.30 26.80
C TYR A 170 -14.13 -1.93 25.63
N TYR A 171 -14.78 -1.96 24.45
CA TYR A 171 -14.27 -2.54 23.23
C TYR A 171 -14.69 -1.68 22.05
N GLY A 172 -13.79 -1.55 21.07
CA GLY A 172 -14.11 -1.17 19.71
C GLY A 172 -12.99 -1.54 18.74
N GLY A 173 -13.30 -1.59 17.45
CA GLY A 173 -12.35 -2.01 16.44
C GLY A 173 -12.68 -1.52 15.04
N SER A 174 -11.68 -1.60 14.17
CA SER A 174 -11.73 -1.22 12.76
C SER A 174 -11.00 -2.27 11.94
N GLN A 175 -11.60 -2.69 10.84
CA GLN A 175 -11.03 -3.71 9.96
C GLN A 175 -11.11 -3.29 8.50
N GLY A 176 -10.15 -3.73 7.72
CA GLY A 176 -10.11 -3.48 6.28
C GLY A 176 -9.36 -4.58 5.55
N ALA A 177 -9.48 -4.56 4.23
CA ALA A 177 -8.69 -5.42 3.37
C ALA A 177 -8.32 -4.68 2.09
N VAL A 178 -7.12 -4.95 1.60
CA VAL A 178 -6.59 -4.36 0.37
C VAL A 178 -6.01 -5.47 -0.50
N LEU A 179 -6.21 -5.34 -1.81
CA LEU A 179 -5.49 -6.08 -2.82
C LEU A 179 -4.44 -5.15 -3.43
N ILE A 180 -3.21 -5.64 -3.49
CA ILE A 180 -2.07 -4.93 -4.07
C ILE A 180 -1.61 -5.70 -5.30
N ASP A 181 -1.67 -5.05 -6.46
CA ASP A 181 -1.08 -5.50 -7.72
C ASP A 181 0.35 -4.96 -7.83
N GLY A 182 1.31 -5.81 -7.50
CA GLY A 182 2.73 -5.51 -7.54
C GLY A 182 3.28 -5.21 -8.94
N ARG A 183 2.49 -5.40 -10.01
CA ARG A 183 2.85 -5.01 -11.39
C ARG A 183 2.62 -3.53 -11.66
N LEU A 184 1.68 -2.90 -10.94
CA LEU A 184 1.32 -1.49 -11.12
C LEU A 184 1.76 -0.60 -9.96
N PHE A 185 2.01 -1.23 -8.82
CA PHE A 185 2.44 -0.57 -7.61
C PHE A 185 3.85 -1.02 -7.23
N ASP A 186 4.81 -0.10 -7.32
CA ASP A 186 6.21 -0.27 -6.89
C ASP A 186 6.32 -0.32 -5.34
N GLY A 187 5.36 0.29 -4.65
CA GLY A 187 5.26 0.29 -3.18
C GLY A 187 4.58 -0.95 -2.60
N GLY A 188 4.30 -0.92 -1.30
CA GLY A 188 3.58 -1.97 -0.59
C GLY A 188 4.33 -3.30 -0.46
N ARG A 189 5.66 -3.31 -0.61
CA ARG A 189 6.50 -4.47 -0.27
C ARG A 189 6.75 -4.55 1.23
N VAL A 190 6.91 -3.39 1.86
CA VAL A 190 6.96 -3.23 3.31
C VAL A 190 5.77 -2.38 3.72
N LEU A 191 5.02 -2.83 4.71
CA LEU A 191 3.76 -2.24 5.14
C LEU A 191 3.72 -2.09 6.66
N GLU A 192 2.88 -1.20 7.15
CA GLU A 192 2.54 -1.10 8.58
C GLU A 192 1.05 -0.77 8.72
N ILE A 193 0.36 -1.44 9.64
CA ILE A 193 -1.02 -1.08 9.98
C ILE A 193 -0.96 -0.01 11.05
N GLY A 194 -1.54 1.14 10.76
CA GLY A 194 -1.77 2.20 11.74
C GLY A 194 -3.17 2.11 12.34
N PHE A 195 -3.30 2.58 13.57
CA PHE A 195 -4.55 2.63 14.31
C PHE A 195 -4.64 3.95 15.07
N ASP A 196 -5.45 4.86 14.54
CA ASP A 196 -5.71 6.14 15.21
C ASP A 196 -6.86 5.95 16.20
N LEU A 197 -6.69 6.45 17.42
CA LEU A 197 -7.62 6.32 18.53
C LEU A 197 -7.85 7.67 19.21
N ILE A 198 -9.11 7.90 19.60
CA ILE A 198 -9.50 8.88 20.61
C ILE A 198 -10.32 8.16 21.66
N LEU A 199 -9.88 8.22 22.91
CA LEU A 199 -10.51 7.57 24.06
C LEU A 199 -10.89 8.64 25.09
N GLN A 200 -12.11 8.59 25.60
CA GLN A 200 -12.64 9.56 26.56
C GLN A 200 -13.22 8.82 27.77
N THR A 201 -12.74 9.16 28.96
CA THR A 201 -13.30 8.62 30.21
C THR A 201 -14.70 9.19 30.45
N LEU A 202 -15.65 8.33 30.81
CA LEU A 202 -17.05 8.75 30.99
C LEU A 202 -17.28 9.60 32.23
N ASN A 203 -16.39 9.49 33.22
CA ASN A 203 -16.50 10.15 34.51
C ASN A 203 -15.61 11.39 34.66
N GLY A 204 -14.87 11.76 33.61
CA GLY A 204 -13.94 12.88 33.63
C GLY A 204 -12.59 12.60 34.29
N ALA A 205 -12.26 11.35 34.64
CA ALA A 205 -10.94 11.02 35.18
C ALA A 205 -9.83 11.27 34.13
N PRO A 206 -8.71 11.90 34.51
CA PRO A 206 -7.64 12.21 33.56
C PRO A 206 -6.80 10.98 33.20
N TRP A 207 -6.26 10.94 31.98
CA TRP A 207 -5.28 9.96 31.55
C TRP A 207 -3.90 10.27 32.13
N GLY A 208 -3.29 9.31 32.85
CA GLY A 208 -1.99 9.49 33.49
C GLY A 208 -0.78 9.26 32.57
N GLY A 209 -0.94 8.50 31.50
CA GLY A 209 0.16 8.14 30.60
C GLY A 209 -0.30 7.25 29.45
N CYS A 210 0.63 6.94 28.57
CA CYS A 210 0.48 5.90 27.57
C CYS A 210 1.01 4.57 28.06
N PHE A 211 0.42 3.50 27.55
CA PHE A 211 0.72 2.14 27.96
C PHE A 211 1.99 1.62 27.26
N ALA A 212 2.65 0.63 27.88
CA ALA A 212 3.63 -0.15 27.15
C ALA A 212 2.92 -0.93 26.03
N LEU A 213 3.46 -0.87 24.82
CA LEU A 213 2.93 -1.62 23.69
C LEU A 213 3.64 -2.98 23.58
N ALA A 214 2.89 -4.01 23.23
CA ALA A 214 3.47 -5.32 22.96
C ALA A 214 4.31 -5.26 21.67
N ALA A 215 5.55 -5.74 21.70
CA ALA A 215 6.35 -5.84 20.49
C ALA A 215 5.64 -6.70 19.43
N PRO A 216 5.67 -6.33 18.13
CA PRO A 216 6.43 -5.23 17.53
C PRO A 216 5.66 -3.89 17.42
N GLN A 217 4.55 -3.71 18.15
CA GLN A 217 3.78 -2.49 18.08
C GLN A 217 4.57 -1.28 18.60
N ARG A 218 4.30 -0.10 18.02
CA ARG A 218 4.95 1.17 18.38
C ARG A 218 3.98 2.34 18.30
N TYR A 219 4.30 3.44 18.97
CA TYR A 219 3.57 4.68 18.79
C TYR A 219 3.97 5.35 17.47
N LEU A 220 2.97 5.74 16.68
CA LEU A 220 3.14 6.53 15.45
C LEU A 220 2.91 8.03 15.69
N SER A 221 2.38 8.39 16.85
CA SER A 221 2.21 9.77 17.31
C SER A 221 2.42 9.87 18.82
N ALA A 222 2.62 11.08 19.30
CA ALA A 222 2.64 11.35 20.73
C ALA A 222 1.26 11.10 21.37
N CYS A 223 1.27 10.83 22.66
CA CYS A 223 0.06 10.66 23.45
C CYS A 223 -0.49 12.03 23.85
N ASN A 224 -1.41 12.53 23.05
CA ASN A 224 -1.98 13.85 23.23
C ASN A 224 -3.16 13.78 24.23
N GLY A 225 -3.28 14.79 25.10
CA GLY A 225 -4.35 14.86 26.08
C GLY A 225 -4.07 14.16 27.42
N LEU A 226 -2.81 13.81 27.71
CA LEU A 226 -2.40 13.42 29.05
C LEU A 226 -2.76 14.51 30.08
N GLY A 227 -3.22 14.09 31.27
CA GLY A 227 -3.77 14.98 32.29
C GLY A 227 -5.20 15.45 32.01
N THR A 228 -5.82 15.02 30.91
CA THR A 228 -7.21 15.36 30.56
C THR A 228 -8.08 14.09 30.46
N PRO A 229 -9.42 14.21 30.42
CA PRO A 229 -10.31 13.06 30.22
C PRO A 229 -10.22 12.40 28.84
N THR A 230 -9.54 13.04 27.87
CA THR A 230 -9.44 12.55 26.49
C THR A 230 -7.99 12.24 26.14
N LEU A 231 -7.75 11.04 25.61
CA LEU A 231 -6.47 10.62 25.04
C LEU A 231 -6.62 10.49 23.53
N GLN A 232 -5.71 11.08 22.77
CA GLN A 232 -5.56 10.85 21.34
C GLN A 232 -4.19 10.27 21.03
N VAL A 233 -4.16 9.16 20.28
CA VAL A 233 -2.92 8.44 20.00
C VAL A 233 -3.02 7.64 18.70
N SER A 234 -1.88 7.38 18.07
CA SER A 234 -1.74 6.51 16.90
C SER A 234 -0.80 5.36 17.24
N VAL A 235 -1.25 4.13 17.01
CA VAL A 235 -0.48 2.90 17.25
C VAL A 235 -0.19 2.22 15.92
N GLY A 236 1.03 1.74 15.74
CA GLY A 236 1.48 1.01 14.57
C GLY A 236 1.69 -0.45 14.91
N SER A 237 1.42 -1.35 13.97
CA SER A 237 1.66 -2.79 14.12
C SER A 237 3.14 -3.17 14.12
N GLY A 238 4.04 -2.23 13.85
CA GLY A 238 5.37 -2.52 13.34
C GLY A 238 5.33 -2.93 11.86
N GLU A 239 6.49 -2.86 11.22
CA GLU A 239 6.64 -3.11 9.79
C GLU A 239 6.56 -4.61 9.45
N PHE A 240 6.03 -4.93 8.27
CA PHE A 240 5.91 -6.29 7.77
C PHE A 240 5.97 -6.38 6.25
N GLY A 241 6.41 -7.53 5.73
CA GLY A 241 6.44 -7.79 4.30
C GLY A 241 5.08 -8.22 3.76
N SER A 242 4.71 -7.72 2.58
CA SER A 242 3.52 -8.21 1.85
C SER A 242 3.76 -9.51 1.09
N GLY A 243 5.01 -9.98 1.03
CA GLY A 243 5.42 -11.13 0.24
C GLY A 243 5.57 -10.84 -1.27
N LEU A 244 5.35 -9.60 -1.70
CA LEU A 244 5.64 -9.18 -3.07
C LEU A 244 7.16 -9.17 -3.32
N PRO A 245 7.63 -9.62 -4.50
CA PRO A 245 9.04 -9.51 -4.87
C PRO A 245 9.43 -8.04 -5.11
N ALA A 246 10.74 -7.80 -5.25
CA ALA A 246 11.25 -6.51 -5.68
C ALA A 246 10.58 -6.08 -7.00
N TYR A 247 10.25 -4.79 -7.13
CA TYR A 247 9.58 -4.29 -8.33
C TYR A 247 10.49 -4.36 -9.54
N ASN A 248 10.05 -5.09 -10.57
CA ASN A 248 10.76 -5.30 -11.82
C ASN A 248 9.77 -5.18 -13.00
N PRO A 249 9.49 -3.96 -13.48
CA PRO A 249 8.50 -3.75 -14.53
C PRO A 249 8.91 -4.40 -15.86
N ALA A 250 10.21 -4.49 -16.16
CA ALA A 250 10.69 -5.17 -17.35
C ALA A 250 10.36 -6.68 -17.32
N ALA A 251 10.54 -7.36 -16.18
CA ALA A 251 10.13 -8.75 -16.04
C ALA A 251 8.62 -8.93 -16.25
N PHE A 252 7.80 -8.02 -15.71
CA PHE A 252 6.35 -8.06 -15.97
C PHE A 252 6.01 -7.84 -17.45
N ILE A 253 6.66 -6.89 -18.12
CA ILE A 253 6.47 -6.65 -19.57
C ILE A 253 6.88 -7.89 -20.38
N ARG A 254 7.98 -8.54 -20.02
CA ARG A 254 8.47 -9.76 -20.67
C ARG A 254 7.47 -10.91 -20.61
N ASP A 255 6.84 -11.08 -19.44
CA ASP A 255 6.09 -12.29 -19.09
C ASP A 255 4.57 -12.12 -19.28
N ILE A 256 4.07 -10.89 -19.44
CA ILE A 256 2.63 -10.63 -19.52
C ILE A 256 2.07 -10.91 -20.92
N PRO A 257 0.99 -11.71 -21.05
CA PRO A 257 0.30 -11.86 -22.32
C PRO A 257 -0.34 -10.53 -22.74
N GLY A 258 -0.31 -10.22 -24.04
CA GLY A 258 -0.91 -9.01 -24.61
C GLY A 258 0.06 -7.86 -24.86
N ILE A 259 1.30 -7.95 -24.35
CA ILE A 259 2.40 -7.08 -24.79
C ILE A 259 3.36 -7.92 -25.63
N GLY A 260 3.25 -7.80 -26.95
CA GLY A 260 4.18 -8.43 -27.88
C GLY A 260 5.50 -7.67 -27.93
N LEU A 261 6.61 -8.40 -28.01
CA LEU A 261 7.95 -7.82 -28.18
C LEU A 261 8.58 -8.42 -29.44
N LEU A 262 8.93 -7.59 -30.42
CA LEU A 262 9.65 -8.09 -31.60
C LEU A 262 11.05 -8.57 -31.25
N ASP A 263 11.41 -9.73 -31.79
CA ASP A 263 12.73 -10.37 -31.73
C ASP A 263 13.54 -10.17 -33.01
N PHE A 264 13.13 -9.22 -33.86
CA PHE A 264 13.82 -8.76 -35.06
C PHE A 264 13.57 -7.26 -35.29
N HIS A 265 14.39 -6.61 -36.14
CA HIS A 265 14.18 -5.22 -36.54
C HIS A 265 13.29 -5.11 -37.79
N VAL A 266 12.37 -4.15 -37.80
CA VAL A 266 11.40 -3.95 -38.91
C VAL A 266 12.10 -3.69 -40.26
N GLY A 267 13.27 -3.03 -40.26
CA GLY A 267 14.08 -2.78 -41.46
C GLY A 267 14.89 -3.99 -41.97
N LYS A 268 14.74 -5.17 -41.36
CA LYS A 268 15.42 -6.44 -41.69
C LYS A 268 16.94 -6.44 -41.45
N GLN A 269 17.50 -5.40 -40.84
CA GLN A 269 18.86 -5.46 -40.32
C GLN A 269 18.92 -6.50 -39.18
N VAL A 270 20.03 -7.24 -39.13
CA VAL A 270 20.21 -8.33 -38.17
C VAL A 270 21.09 -7.84 -37.01
N ASP A 271 20.46 -7.58 -35.87
CA ASP A 271 21.16 -7.33 -34.60
C ASP A 271 20.35 -7.86 -33.38
N PRO A 272 20.31 -9.20 -33.18
CA PRO A 272 19.50 -9.82 -32.12
C PRO A 272 19.71 -9.22 -30.71
N PRO A 273 20.95 -8.86 -30.30
CA PRO A 273 21.21 -8.18 -29.02
C PRO A 273 20.45 -6.87 -28.75
N SER A 274 19.91 -6.21 -29.78
CA SER A 274 19.30 -4.88 -29.66
C SER A 274 17.81 -4.85 -30.03
N THR A 275 17.19 -6.02 -30.19
CA THR A 275 15.75 -6.14 -30.48
C THR A 275 14.90 -5.64 -29.31
N ALA A 276 13.63 -5.30 -29.54
CA ALA A 276 12.72 -4.90 -28.47
C ALA A 276 12.61 -5.99 -27.38
N ARG A 277 12.54 -7.26 -27.80
CA ARG A 277 12.52 -8.40 -26.88
C ARG A 277 13.81 -8.50 -26.08
N GLN A 278 14.97 -8.43 -26.71
CA GLN A 278 16.24 -8.57 -25.99
C GLN A 278 16.46 -7.42 -25.00
N ASN A 279 16.11 -6.18 -25.38
CA ASN A 279 16.18 -5.02 -24.49
C ASN A 279 15.38 -5.24 -23.19
N ILE A 280 14.15 -5.74 -23.28
CA ILE A 280 13.34 -6.05 -22.08
C ILE A 280 13.91 -7.23 -21.29
N VAL A 281 14.40 -8.28 -21.96
CA VAL A 281 15.04 -9.43 -21.30
C VAL A 281 16.26 -9.00 -20.50
N ASP A 282 17.12 -8.17 -21.08
CA ASP A 282 18.34 -7.67 -20.44
C ASP A 282 17.99 -6.86 -19.20
N VAL A 283 17.07 -5.89 -19.31
CA VAL A 283 16.62 -5.08 -18.16
C VAL A 283 15.92 -5.92 -17.09
N ALA A 284 15.12 -6.92 -17.50
CA ALA A 284 14.49 -7.85 -16.56
C ALA A 284 15.52 -8.64 -15.75
N ASN A 285 16.71 -8.89 -16.31
CA ASN A 285 17.83 -9.58 -15.69
C ASN A 285 18.83 -8.62 -15.00
N GLY A 286 18.49 -7.34 -14.88
CA GLY A 286 19.34 -6.32 -14.25
C GLY A 286 20.53 -5.86 -15.11
N GLN A 287 20.50 -6.13 -16.42
CA GLN A 287 21.48 -5.65 -17.40
C GLN A 287 20.93 -4.39 -18.12
N PRO A 288 21.80 -3.53 -18.67
CA PRO A 288 21.34 -2.42 -19.52
C PRO A 288 20.72 -2.94 -20.83
N ALA A 289 19.81 -2.16 -21.39
CA ALA A 289 19.37 -2.30 -22.78
C ALA A 289 20.49 -1.87 -23.75
N ARG A 290 20.34 -2.14 -25.05
CA ARG A 290 21.37 -1.84 -26.06
C ARG A 290 20.79 -1.20 -27.32
N THR A 291 21.52 -0.21 -27.83
CA THR A 291 21.32 0.30 -29.20
C THR A 291 21.87 -0.69 -30.23
N SER A 292 21.44 -0.54 -31.49
CA SER A 292 21.87 -1.40 -32.58
C SER A 292 23.25 -1.02 -33.13
N THR A 293 23.97 -1.94 -33.76
CA THR A 293 25.26 -1.62 -34.42
C THR A 293 25.13 -0.64 -35.58
N PHE A 294 23.94 -0.56 -36.17
CA PHE A 294 23.62 0.30 -37.30
C PHE A 294 22.88 1.59 -36.89
N SER A 295 22.77 1.87 -35.59
CA SER A 295 22.25 3.16 -35.13
C SER A 295 23.26 4.28 -35.37
N ASP A 296 22.78 5.50 -35.56
CA ASP A 296 23.59 6.72 -35.66
C ASP A 296 24.58 6.96 -34.50
N VAL A 297 24.34 6.36 -33.33
CA VAL A 297 25.20 6.47 -32.14
C VAL A 297 26.12 5.26 -31.92
N GLY A 298 26.09 4.30 -32.85
CA GLY A 298 26.71 2.99 -32.69
C GLY A 298 26.13 2.20 -31.49
N ARG A 299 26.76 1.08 -31.15
CA ARG A 299 26.33 0.24 -30.03
C ARG A 299 26.71 0.84 -28.69
N THR A 300 25.73 1.11 -27.84
CA THR A 300 25.89 1.62 -26.48
C THR A 300 24.92 0.93 -25.53
N ASP A 301 25.29 0.88 -24.25
CA ASP A 301 24.43 0.42 -23.17
C ASP A 301 23.52 1.57 -22.70
N VAL A 302 22.24 1.26 -22.49
CA VAL A 302 21.18 2.23 -22.23
C VAL A 302 20.36 1.80 -21.02
N THR A 303 20.18 2.71 -20.06
CA THR A 303 19.26 2.51 -18.94
C THR A 303 17.85 2.90 -19.38
N LEU A 304 16.92 1.93 -19.39
CA LEU A 304 15.53 2.22 -19.70
C LEU A 304 14.86 3.01 -18.57
N ARG A 305 14.12 4.05 -18.96
CA ARG A 305 13.43 4.92 -18.00
C ARG A 305 12.30 4.16 -17.30
N ARG A 306 12.29 4.20 -15.96
CA ARG A 306 11.22 3.56 -15.15
C ARG A 306 9.82 4.02 -15.54
N ALA A 307 9.61 5.33 -15.70
CA ALA A 307 8.31 5.89 -16.10
C ALA A 307 7.78 5.34 -17.45
N MET A 308 8.67 5.06 -18.40
CA MET A 308 8.31 4.45 -19.68
C MET A 308 7.85 3.00 -19.49
N LEU A 309 8.60 2.21 -18.70
CA LEU A 309 8.22 0.81 -18.40
C LEU A 309 6.90 0.74 -17.63
N ASP A 310 6.69 1.64 -16.68
CA ASP A 310 5.43 1.75 -15.93
C ASP A 310 4.27 2.12 -16.87
N ALA A 311 4.49 3.03 -17.84
CA ALA A 311 3.49 3.39 -18.83
C ALA A 311 3.10 2.19 -19.72
N ILE A 312 4.08 1.41 -20.20
CA ILE A 312 3.84 0.19 -20.98
C ILE A 312 2.89 -0.75 -20.21
N LEU A 313 3.16 -1.01 -18.93
CA LEU A 313 2.29 -1.85 -18.10
C LEU A 313 0.91 -1.25 -17.89
N ARG A 314 0.79 0.06 -17.67
CA ARG A 314 -0.50 0.73 -17.43
C ARG A 314 -1.38 0.78 -18.66
N ILE A 315 -0.81 1.06 -19.84
CA ILE A 315 -1.53 1.01 -21.12
C ILE A 315 -2.20 -0.36 -21.28
N HIS A 316 -1.51 -1.43 -20.89
CA HIS A 316 -2.09 -2.77 -20.93
C HIS A 316 -3.09 -3.04 -19.80
N LEU A 317 -2.66 -2.92 -18.56
CA LEU A 317 -3.42 -3.37 -17.38
C LEU A 317 -4.59 -2.45 -17.00
N VAL A 318 -4.47 -1.15 -17.29
CA VAL A 318 -5.47 -0.14 -16.92
C VAL A 318 -6.37 0.21 -18.11
N ASN A 319 -5.81 0.43 -19.30
CA ASN A 319 -6.61 0.72 -20.49
C ASN A 319 -7.11 -0.53 -21.23
N GLY A 320 -6.61 -1.72 -20.90
CA GLY A 320 -7.01 -2.98 -21.52
C GLY A 320 -6.50 -3.14 -22.96
N LEU A 321 -5.49 -2.38 -23.38
CA LEU A 321 -4.93 -2.46 -24.72
C LEU A 321 -3.89 -3.58 -24.80
N SER A 322 -3.96 -4.39 -25.85
CA SER A 322 -2.85 -5.25 -26.25
C SER A 322 -2.11 -4.59 -27.41
N PHE A 323 -0.80 -4.74 -27.48
CA PHE A 323 0.01 -4.08 -28.50
C PHE A 323 1.34 -4.80 -28.69
N ARG A 324 2.02 -4.50 -29.81
CA ARG A 324 3.33 -5.08 -30.13
C ARG A 324 4.37 -3.98 -30.24
N ILE A 325 5.38 -4.04 -29.38
CA ILE A 325 6.54 -3.16 -29.38
C ILE A 325 7.54 -3.62 -30.43
N THR A 326 7.94 -2.69 -31.29
CA THR A 326 8.88 -2.93 -32.40
C THR A 326 10.28 -2.40 -32.13
N ALA A 327 10.40 -1.32 -31.36
CA ALA A 327 11.68 -0.71 -30.97
C ALA A 327 11.61 -0.14 -29.55
N ILE A 328 12.76 -0.13 -28.86
CA ILE A 328 12.95 0.52 -27.54
C ILE A 328 14.26 1.30 -27.55
N ALA A 329 15.41 0.62 -27.45
CA ALA A 329 16.73 1.27 -27.55
C ALA A 329 17.46 0.97 -28.86
N GLY A 330 17.17 -0.16 -29.50
CA GLY A 330 17.70 -0.50 -30.82
C GLY A 330 16.87 0.03 -31.98
N SER A 331 17.15 -0.49 -33.18
CA SER A 331 16.73 0.02 -34.49
C SER A 331 17.49 1.29 -34.91
N ASP A 332 17.15 1.79 -36.10
CA ASP A 332 17.77 2.97 -36.69
C ASP A 332 16.85 4.18 -36.54
N HIS A 333 17.42 5.26 -36.03
CA HIS A 333 16.77 6.52 -35.69
C HIS A 333 17.80 7.65 -35.80
N SER A 334 17.32 8.90 -35.87
CA SER A 334 18.19 10.08 -35.85
C SER A 334 19.08 10.12 -34.60
N SER A 335 20.28 10.69 -34.73
CA SER A 335 21.33 10.69 -33.70
C SER A 335 20.89 11.17 -32.30
N ASN A 336 19.88 12.05 -32.23
CA ASN A 336 19.34 12.57 -30.97
C ASN A 336 18.02 11.92 -30.54
N SER A 337 17.68 10.78 -31.13
CA SER A 337 16.42 10.06 -30.87
C SER A 337 16.30 9.64 -29.40
N PRO A 338 15.12 9.85 -28.76
CA PRO A 338 14.86 9.40 -27.40
C PRO A 338 15.04 7.87 -27.19
N HIS A 339 14.97 7.07 -28.25
CA HIS A 339 15.26 5.63 -28.22
C HIS A 339 16.67 5.34 -27.69
N TYR A 340 17.67 6.07 -28.19
CA TYR A 340 19.07 5.89 -27.80
C TYR A 340 19.37 6.32 -26.35
N PHE A 341 18.40 6.96 -25.69
CA PHE A 341 18.48 7.34 -24.28
C PHE A 341 17.57 6.48 -23.39
N GLY A 342 16.92 5.45 -23.94
CA GLY A 342 16.04 4.54 -23.19
C GLY A 342 14.74 5.20 -22.75
N ARG A 343 14.29 6.21 -23.51
CA ARG A 343 13.15 7.05 -23.18
C ARG A 343 11.99 6.92 -24.15
N ALA A 344 12.05 6.01 -25.12
CA ALA A 344 10.98 5.80 -26.08
C ALA A 344 10.74 4.33 -26.40
N PHE A 345 9.55 4.07 -26.94
CA PHE A 345 9.24 2.83 -27.62
C PHE A 345 8.30 3.09 -28.80
N ASP A 346 8.36 2.19 -29.79
CA ASP A 346 7.48 2.18 -30.95
C ASP A 346 6.58 0.95 -30.94
N ILE A 347 5.35 1.08 -31.45
CA ILE A 347 4.42 -0.04 -31.65
C ILE A 347 3.86 -0.09 -33.07
N ASP A 348 3.57 -1.28 -33.59
CA ASP A 348 2.98 -1.44 -34.94
C ASP A 348 1.64 -2.19 -34.96
N ARG A 349 1.16 -2.63 -33.79
CA ARG A 349 -0.14 -3.27 -33.62
C ARG A 349 -0.81 -2.83 -32.33
N ILE A 350 -2.13 -2.69 -32.39
CA ILE A 350 -3.01 -2.47 -31.24
C ILE A 350 -4.21 -3.43 -31.37
N ASN A 351 -4.45 -4.26 -30.36
CA ASN A 351 -5.50 -5.29 -30.36
C ASN A 351 -5.46 -6.15 -31.63
N ASN A 352 -4.25 -6.57 -32.00
CA ASN A 352 -3.89 -7.29 -33.23
C ASN A 352 -4.13 -6.55 -34.55
N ASN A 353 -4.75 -5.36 -34.54
CA ASN A 353 -4.91 -4.53 -35.73
C ASN A 353 -3.61 -3.77 -36.02
N PRO A 354 -3.16 -3.70 -37.28
CA PRO A 354 -1.99 -2.92 -37.66
C PRO A 354 -2.21 -1.44 -37.38
N VAL A 355 -1.15 -0.74 -36.97
CA VAL A 355 -1.15 0.71 -36.92
C VAL A 355 -1.09 1.26 -38.35
N ASN A 356 -2.10 2.04 -38.72
CA ASN A 356 -2.19 2.78 -39.99
C ASN A 356 -3.27 3.87 -39.85
N THR A 357 -3.46 4.70 -40.86
CA THR A 357 -4.43 5.82 -40.83
C THR A 357 -5.89 5.41 -40.63
N SER A 358 -6.25 4.14 -40.86
CA SER A 358 -7.62 3.63 -40.69
C SER A 358 -7.87 2.99 -39.32
N ASN A 359 -6.83 2.78 -38.50
CA ASN A 359 -7.00 2.16 -37.18
C ASN A 359 -7.54 3.17 -36.17
N SER A 360 -8.81 3.01 -35.77
CA SER A 360 -9.49 3.89 -34.83
C SER A 360 -8.89 3.89 -33.41
N LEU A 361 -8.08 2.88 -33.06
CA LEU A 361 -7.44 2.78 -31.75
C LEU A 361 -6.17 3.64 -31.63
N ASN A 362 -5.66 4.22 -32.73
CA ASN A 362 -4.44 5.03 -32.68
C ASN A 362 -4.57 6.18 -31.69
N GLN A 363 -5.68 6.92 -31.74
CA GLN A 363 -5.89 8.04 -30.83
C GLN A 363 -6.03 7.58 -29.38
N THR A 364 -6.70 6.44 -29.14
CA THR A 364 -6.82 5.86 -27.79
C THR A 364 -5.45 5.50 -27.22
N PHE A 365 -4.58 4.89 -28.03
CA PHE A 365 -3.22 4.53 -27.61
C PHE A 365 -2.36 5.77 -27.34
N ARG A 366 -2.39 6.77 -28.25
CA ARG A 366 -1.69 8.05 -28.06
C ARG A 366 -2.15 8.77 -26.79
N ASN A 367 -3.46 8.82 -26.54
CA ASN A 367 -4.02 9.39 -25.32
C ASN A 367 -3.53 8.66 -24.06
N ALA A 368 -3.38 7.33 -24.12
CA ALA A 368 -2.86 6.55 -23.00
C ALA A 368 -1.37 6.85 -22.75
N CYS A 369 -0.54 6.97 -23.80
CA CYS A 369 0.84 7.44 -23.66
C CYS A 369 0.91 8.82 -22.99
N ALA A 370 0.09 9.78 -23.45
CA ALA A 370 0.03 11.13 -22.87
C ALA A 370 -0.39 11.11 -21.40
N ALA A 371 -1.42 10.33 -21.06
CA ALA A 371 -1.92 10.18 -19.70
C ALA A 371 -0.87 9.63 -18.73
N TYR A 372 0.13 8.91 -19.23
CA TYR A 372 1.25 8.38 -18.45
C TYR A 372 2.57 9.13 -18.68
N GLY A 373 2.48 10.38 -19.15
CA GLY A 373 3.58 11.34 -19.12
C GLY A 373 4.50 11.32 -20.33
N ALA A 374 4.13 10.64 -21.42
CA ALA A 374 4.85 10.80 -22.68
C ALA A 374 4.69 12.24 -23.18
N THR A 375 5.79 12.82 -23.65
CA THR A 375 5.89 14.23 -24.08
C THR A 375 6.09 14.37 -25.58
N ASP A 376 6.54 13.33 -26.28
CA ASP A 376 6.56 13.26 -27.74
C ASP A 376 5.78 12.00 -28.16
N ILE A 377 4.72 12.21 -28.93
CA ILE A 377 3.79 11.15 -29.32
C ILE A 377 3.45 11.37 -30.79
N ARG A 378 3.85 10.44 -31.65
CA ARG A 378 3.66 10.52 -33.10
C ARG A 378 3.07 9.23 -33.62
N GLY A 379 2.30 9.30 -34.69
CA GLY A 379 1.71 8.15 -35.34
C GLY A 379 1.12 8.49 -36.70
N PRO A 380 0.23 7.62 -37.22
CA PRO A 380 -0.33 7.84 -38.54
C PRO A 380 -1.06 9.18 -38.62
N GLY A 381 -0.70 9.97 -39.64
CA GLY A 381 -1.22 11.31 -39.90
C GLY A 381 -0.29 12.46 -39.51
N ASP A 382 0.76 12.21 -38.71
CA ASP A 382 1.68 13.25 -38.26
C ASP A 382 2.78 13.54 -39.29
N ASP A 383 3.40 12.48 -39.82
CA ASP A 383 4.37 12.53 -40.92
C ASP A 383 4.46 11.19 -41.67
N ALA A 384 5.30 11.12 -42.70
CA ALA A 384 5.47 9.91 -43.53
C ALA A 384 6.16 8.77 -42.78
N ASP A 385 7.08 9.07 -41.86
CA ASP A 385 7.88 8.08 -41.13
C ASP A 385 6.98 7.31 -40.13
N HIS A 386 6.05 8.00 -39.48
CA HIS A 386 5.13 7.44 -38.49
C HIS A 386 3.83 6.88 -39.09
N ALA A 387 3.76 6.64 -40.41
CA ALA A 387 2.56 6.16 -41.07
C ALA A 387 2.12 4.74 -40.66
N THR A 388 3.02 3.94 -40.08
CA THR A 388 2.82 2.50 -39.78
C THR A 388 3.12 2.09 -38.33
N HIS A 389 3.48 3.05 -37.48
CA HIS A 389 3.77 2.80 -36.07
C HIS A 389 3.37 4.00 -35.21
N ILE A 390 3.25 3.81 -33.90
CA ILE A 390 3.10 4.90 -32.93
C ILE A 390 4.36 4.97 -32.09
N HIS A 391 4.97 6.14 -32.04
CA HIS A 391 6.09 6.50 -31.19
C HIS A 391 5.59 7.15 -29.90
N CYS A 392 6.10 6.73 -28.74
CA CYS A 392 5.88 7.40 -27.46
C CYS A 392 7.21 7.61 -26.74
N ALA A 393 7.52 8.84 -26.33
CA ALA A 393 8.74 9.19 -25.62
C ALA A 393 8.53 10.08 -24.38
N TRP A 394 9.47 9.99 -23.43
CA TRP A 394 9.51 10.74 -22.17
C TRP A 394 10.75 11.65 -22.10
N ASN A 395 10.64 12.82 -21.46
CA ASN A 395 11.76 13.76 -21.29
C ASN A 395 12.61 13.52 -20.08
#